data_AF-A0A660Y4L4-F1
#
_entry.id   AF-A0A660Y4L4-F1
#
_cell.length_a   1.000
_cell.length_b   1.000
_cell.length_c   1.000
_cell.angle_alpha   90.00
_cell.angle_beta   90.00
_cell.angle_gamma   90.00
#
_symmetry.space_group_name_H-M   'P 1'
#
loop_
_entity.id
_entity.type
_entity.pdbx_description
1 polymer ?
#
loop_
_entity_poly.entity_id
_entity_poly.type
_entity_poly.pdbx_seq_one_letter_code
_entity_poly.pdbx_strand_id
1 'polypeptide(L)'
;MDRREFLKRAISLGVGAALGPGLLPPALAGTRSRVVVSVGKGRLDEEAVGVLLDRGIEALFGAKAKDVWPELVGPGDVVGLKVNCLAGRGMSTRKELVGAV
;
A
#
# COMPACT_ATOMS: atom_id res chain seq x y z
N MET A 1 4.92 9.50 13.93
CA MET A 1 6.13 8.65 14.00
C MET A 1 7.29 9.40 13.36
N ASP A 2 8.40 9.63 14.07
CA ASP A 2 9.54 10.42 13.55
C ASP A 2 10.48 9.56 12.66
N ARG A 3 11.15 10.18 11.69
CA ARG A 3 12.12 9.53 10.77
C ARG A 3 13.15 8.72 11.54
N ARG A 4 13.63 9.26 12.66
CA ARG A 4 14.64 8.61 13.50
C ARG A 4 14.10 7.33 14.14
N GLU A 5 12.84 7.33 14.57
CA GLU A 5 12.18 6.16 15.14
C GLU A 5 11.86 5.10 14.08
N PHE A 6 11.45 5.51 12.88
CA PHE A 6 11.29 4.60 11.76
C PHE A 6 12.60 3.90 11.39
N LEU A 7 13.70 4.65 11.28
CA LEU A 7 15.01 4.08 10.95
C LEU A 7 15.51 3.12 12.03
N LYS A 8 15.34 3.46 13.32
CA LYS A 8 15.71 2.56 14.41
C LYS A 8 14.95 1.24 14.34
N ARG A 9 13.64 1.28 14.09
CA ARG A 9 12.80 0.08 13.95
C ARG A 9 13.15 -0.75 12.72
N ALA A 10 13.44 -0.11 11.59
CA ALA A 10 13.86 -0.80 10.37
C ALA A 10 15.22 -1.49 10.54
N ILE A 11 16.17 -0.84 11.22
CA ILE A 11 17.49 -1.41 11.53
C ILE A 11 17.36 -2.59 12.49
N SER A 12 16.56 -2.47 13.57
CA SER A 12 16.39 -3.57 14.51
C SER A 12 15.69 -4.79 13.89
N LEU A 13 14.76 -4.58 12.96
CA LEU A 13 14.22 -5.67 12.13
C LEU A 13 15.30 -6.32 11.24
N GLY A 14 16.18 -5.51 10.62
CA GLY A 14 17.29 -6.02 9.79
C GLY A 14 18.32 -6.82 10.58
N VAL A 15 18.64 -6.40 11.80
CA VAL A 15 19.57 -7.11 12.71
C VAL A 15 18.97 -8.43 13.21
N GLY A 16 17.67 -8.45 13.51
CA GLY A 16 16.96 -9.69 13.89
C GLY A 16 16.98 -10.75 12.79
N ALA A 17 16.96 -10.35 11.52
CA ALA A 17 17.09 -11.27 10.39
C ALA A 17 18.52 -11.84 10.23
N ALA A 18 19.56 -11.11 10.64
CA ALA A 18 20.95 -11.54 10.52
C ALA A 18 21.44 -12.44 11.68
N LEU A 19 20.89 -12.26 12.89
CA LEU A 19 21.30 -12.99 14.10
C LEU A 19 20.49 -14.28 14.36
N GLY A 20 19.54 -14.60 13.48
CA GLY A 20 18.80 -15.85 13.48
C GLY A 20 17.32 -15.70 13.85
N PRO A 21 16.45 -16.58 13.31
CA PRO A 21 15.00 -16.41 13.33
C PRO A 21 14.36 -16.44 14.73
N GLY A 22 15.09 -16.82 15.79
CA GLY A 22 14.58 -16.89 17.16
C GLY A 22 14.39 -15.55 17.87
N LEU A 23 14.89 -14.45 17.30
CA LEU A 23 14.69 -13.08 17.81
C LEU A 23 13.62 -12.30 17.04
N LEU A 24 13.15 -12.84 15.92
CA LEU A 24 12.03 -12.26 15.19
C LEU A 24 10.73 -12.78 15.79
N PRO A 25 9.72 -11.92 16.03
CA PRO A 25 8.38 -12.41 16.31
C PRO A 25 7.97 -13.38 15.19
N PRO A 26 7.30 -14.50 15.50
CA PRO A 26 6.94 -15.49 14.50
C PRO A 26 6.24 -14.78 13.35
N ALA A 27 6.73 -15.00 12.13
CA ALA A 27 6.03 -14.56 10.94
C ALA A 27 4.63 -15.15 11.05
N LEU A 28 3.61 -14.28 11.21
CA LEU A 28 2.23 -14.70 11.15
C LEU A 28 2.10 -15.52 9.87
N ALA A 29 1.71 -16.79 9.99
CA ALA A 29 1.48 -17.67 8.85
C ALA A 29 0.47 -16.96 7.94
N GLY A 30 0.99 -16.31 6.92
CA GLY A 30 0.24 -15.31 6.17
C GLY A 30 -0.86 -15.98 5.37
N THR A 31 -2.07 -15.45 5.47
CA THR A 31 -3.07 -15.64 4.42
C THR A 31 -2.46 -15.22 3.08
N ARG A 32 -2.80 -15.92 1.99
CA ARG A 32 -2.31 -15.58 0.65
C ARG A 32 -2.60 -14.10 0.36
N SER A 33 -1.67 -13.42 -0.30
CA SER A 33 -1.89 -12.04 -0.74
C SER A 33 -3.15 -11.96 -1.61
N ARG A 34 -4.06 -11.04 -1.27
CA ARG A 34 -5.26 -10.77 -2.07
C ARG A 34 -4.92 -9.73 -3.13
N VAL A 35 -5.25 -10.02 -4.38
CA VAL A 35 -5.05 -9.11 -5.50
C VAL A 35 -6.40 -8.77 -6.09
N VAL A 36 -6.67 -7.48 -6.28
CA VAL A 36 -7.87 -6.97 -6.95
C VAL A 36 -7.44 -6.28 -8.25
N VAL A 37 -8.19 -6.54 -9.31
CA VAL A 37 -7.98 -5.92 -10.62
C VAL A 37 -9.24 -5.14 -10.99
N SER A 38 -9.10 -3.82 -11.07
CA SER A 38 -10.14 -2.90 -11.55
C SER A 38 -9.84 -2.48 -12.98
N VAL A 39 -10.84 -2.58 -13.88
CA VAL A 39 -10.68 -2.23 -15.31
C VAL A 39 -11.52 -1.00 -15.64
N GLY A 40 -10.89 0.01 -16.27
CA GLY A 40 -11.52 1.25 -16.72
C GLY A 40 -11.54 1.43 -18.23
N LYS A 41 -12.32 2.41 -18.71
CA LYS A 41 -12.55 2.67 -20.14
C LYS A 41 -11.45 3.50 -20.83
N GLY A 42 -10.20 3.40 -20.36
CA GLY A 42 -9.03 3.99 -21.03
C GLY A 42 -8.74 5.47 -20.78
N ARG A 43 -9.56 6.19 -20.01
CA ARG A 43 -9.17 7.50 -19.48
C ARG A 43 -8.18 7.33 -18.34
N LEU A 44 -7.06 8.03 -18.44
CA LEU A 44 -5.98 8.02 -17.45
C LEU A 44 -5.77 9.45 -16.96
N ASP A 45 -6.80 9.96 -16.29
CA ASP A 45 -6.78 11.18 -15.50
C ASP A 45 -7.02 10.82 -14.02
N GLU A 46 -6.68 11.72 -13.11
CA GLU A 46 -6.70 11.46 -11.66
C GLU A 46 -8.10 11.09 -11.15
N GLU A 47 -9.14 11.77 -11.63
CA GLU A 47 -10.53 11.47 -11.27
C GLU A 47 -10.93 10.07 -11.73
N ALA A 48 -10.67 9.72 -12.99
CA ALA A 48 -10.98 8.40 -13.53
C ALA A 48 -10.21 7.28 -12.80
N VAL A 49 -8.95 7.53 -12.43
CA VAL A 49 -8.13 6.57 -11.68
C VAL A 49 -8.59 6.47 -10.22
N GLY A 50 -9.00 7.57 -9.59
CA GLY A 50 -9.58 7.58 -8.25
C GLY A 50 -10.84 6.72 -8.16
N VAL A 51 -11.75 6.84 -9.14
CA VAL A 51 -12.93 5.97 -9.23
C VAL A 51 -12.56 4.49 -9.37
N LEU A 52 -11.49 4.17 -10.10
CA LEU A 52 -11.00 2.79 -10.24
C LEU A 52 -10.37 2.26 -8.95
N LEU A 53 -9.64 3.13 -8.23
CA LEU A 53 -9.06 2.83 -6.93
C LEU A 53 -10.15 2.53 -5.91
N ASP A 54 -11.17 3.39 -5.81
CA ASP A 54 -12.32 3.18 -4.93
C ASP A 54 -13.01 1.85 -5.22
N ARG A 55 -13.28 1.54 -6.50
CA ARG A 55 -13.84 0.22 -6.86
C ARG A 55 -12.95 -0.95 -6.43
N GLY A 56 -11.64 -0.77 -6.47
CA GLY A 56 -10.67 -1.76 -5.99
C GLY A 56 -10.78 -1.97 -4.48
N ILE A 57 -10.91 -0.89 -3.71
CA ILE A 57 -11.17 -0.93 -2.27
C ILE A 57 -12.52 -1.59 -2.00
N GLU A 58 -13.58 -1.21 -2.70
CA GLU A 58 -14.91 -1.81 -2.53
C GLU A 58 -14.88 -3.32 -2.77
N ALA A 59 -14.19 -3.78 -3.83
CA ALA A 59 -14.05 -5.19 -4.12
C ALA A 59 -13.18 -5.95 -3.10
N LEU A 60 -12.16 -5.29 -2.53
CA LEU A 60 -11.28 -5.91 -1.54
C LEU A 60 -11.95 -6.09 -0.17
N PHE A 61 -12.82 -5.15 0.22
CA PHE A 61 -13.43 -5.08 1.55
C PHE A 61 -14.93 -5.45 1.56
N GLY A 62 -15.61 -5.47 0.42
CA GLY A 62 -17.04 -5.76 0.33
C GLY A 62 -17.94 -4.65 0.88
N ALA A 63 -17.41 -3.44 1.04
CA ALA A 63 -18.10 -2.27 1.58
C ALA A 63 -17.83 -1.03 0.70
N LYS A 64 -18.55 0.07 0.90
CA LYS A 64 -18.34 1.30 0.11
C LYS A 64 -17.02 1.97 0.48
N ALA A 65 -16.30 2.48 -0.51
CA ALA A 65 -14.94 3.01 -0.31
C ALA A 65 -14.93 4.15 0.73
N LYS A 66 -15.93 5.03 0.68
CA LYS A 66 -16.12 6.12 1.66
C LYS A 66 -16.20 5.67 3.13
N ASP A 67 -16.67 4.44 3.37
CA ASP A 67 -16.84 3.87 4.70
C ASP A 67 -15.57 3.10 5.12
N VAL A 68 -14.80 2.59 4.14
CA VAL A 68 -13.56 1.83 4.36
C VAL A 68 -12.33 2.72 4.55
N TRP A 69 -12.19 3.80 3.77
CA TRP A 69 -11.00 4.66 3.82
C TRP A 69 -10.67 5.18 5.23
N PRO A 70 -11.64 5.65 6.04
CA PRO A 70 -11.38 6.10 7.41
C PRO A 70 -10.88 4.98 8.35
N GLU A 71 -11.16 3.71 8.03
CA GLU A 71 -10.65 2.56 8.79
C GLU A 71 -9.20 2.21 8.43
N LEU A 72 -8.77 2.58 7.21
CA LEU A 72 -7.41 2.32 6.71
C LEU A 72 -6.42 3.42 7.08
N VAL A 73 -6.84 4.68 6.98
CA VAL A 73 -5.99 5.86 7.19
C VAL A 73 -6.80 7.00 7.83
N GLY A 74 -6.23 7.63 8.85
CA GLY A 74 -6.82 8.77 9.55
C GLY A 74 -6.08 10.10 9.33
N PRO A 75 -6.69 11.26 9.66
CA PRO A 75 -6.10 12.59 9.44
C PRO A 75 -4.76 12.88 10.14
N GLY A 76 -4.32 12.03 11.08
CA GLY A 76 -3.03 12.15 11.77
C GLY A 76 -1.98 11.13 11.32
N ASP A 77 -2.33 10.25 10.39
CA ASP A 77 -1.44 9.17 9.98
C ASP A 77 -0.36 9.67 9.01
N VAL A 78 0.83 9.10 9.15
CA VAL A 78 1.90 9.28 8.17
C VAL A 78 1.89 8.06 7.26
N VAL A 79 1.33 8.22 6.06
CA VAL A 79 1.17 7.14 5.08
C VAL A 79 2.37 7.12 4.13
N GLY A 80 3.06 5.99 4.05
CA GLY A 80 4.15 5.77 3.09
C GLY A 80 3.68 5.00 1.86
N LEU A 81 3.72 5.62 0.68
CA LEU A 81 3.35 4.96 -0.58
C LEU A 81 4.57 4.30 -1.23
N LYS A 82 4.56 2.96 -1.35
CA LYS A 82 5.59 2.21 -2.07
C LYS A 82 5.28 2.22 -3.58
N VAL A 83 5.93 3.12 -4.30
CA VAL A 83 5.86 3.19 -5.77
C VAL A 83 6.93 2.31 -6.43
N ASN A 84 6.65 1.83 -7.65
CA ASN A 84 7.62 1.14 -8.50
C ASN A 84 8.06 2.08 -9.63
N CYS A 85 9.32 2.49 -9.64
CA CYS A 85 9.86 3.46 -10.61
C CYS A 85 10.89 2.86 -11.58
N LEU A 86 11.32 1.62 -11.38
CA LEU A 86 12.44 1.02 -12.11
C LEU A 86 12.00 0.06 -13.22
N ALA A 87 10.72 -0.31 -13.28
CA ALA A 87 10.21 -1.34 -14.18
C ALA A 87 9.99 -0.86 -15.63
N GLY A 88 10.31 0.40 -15.94
CA GLY A 88 10.13 0.97 -17.29
C GLY A 88 8.67 1.34 -17.62
N ARG A 89 8.45 1.76 -18.87
CA ARG A 89 7.14 2.23 -19.36
C ARG A 89 6.14 1.07 -19.40
N GLY A 90 5.01 1.22 -18.74
CA GLY A 90 3.93 0.21 -18.69
C GLY A 90 3.91 -0.66 -17.44
N MET A 91 5.01 -0.71 -16.68
CA MET A 91 5.08 -1.44 -15.40
C MET A 91 5.44 -0.57 -14.19
N SER A 92 5.88 0.68 -14.42
CA SER A 92 6.07 1.65 -13.35
C SER A 92 4.75 2.27 -12.90
N THR A 93 4.66 2.69 -11.63
CA THR A 93 3.49 3.37 -11.07
C THR A 93 3.22 4.67 -11.84
N ARG A 94 1.97 4.86 -12.26
CA ARG A 94 1.48 6.05 -12.97
C ARG A 94 1.27 7.20 -12.00
N LYS A 95 1.57 8.44 -12.42
CA LYS A 95 1.43 9.64 -11.58
C LYS A 95 -0.02 9.90 -11.20
N GLU A 96 -0.93 9.60 -12.11
CA GLU A 96 -2.38 9.74 -11.93
C GLU A 96 -2.89 8.82 -10.80
N LEU A 97 -2.26 7.66 -10.60
CA LEU A 97 -2.57 6.79 -9.45
C LEU A 97 -1.97 7.34 -8.17
N VAL A 98 -0.79 7.96 -8.22
CA VAL A 98 -0.18 8.58 -7.04
C VAL A 98 -0.99 9.80 -6.58
N GLY A 99 -1.52 10.61 -7.51
CA GLY A 99 -2.37 11.77 -7.18
C GLY A 99 -3.75 11.39 -6.64
N ALA A 100 -4.25 10.21 -6.99
CA ALA A 100 -5.56 9.72 -6.55
C ALA A 100 -5.56 9.07 -5.14
N VAL A 101 -4.38 8.96 -4.49
CA VAL A 101 -4.19 8.40 -3.14
C VAL A 101 -3.95 9.54 -2.16
#